data_AF-A0A6C0JGR1-F1
#
_entry.id   AF-A0A6C0JGR1-F1
#
_cell.length_a   1.000
_cell.length_b   1.000
_cell.length_c   1.000
_cell.angle_alpha   90.00
_cell.angle_beta   90.00
_cell.angle_gamma   90.00
#
_symmetry.space_group_name_H-M   'P 1'
#
loop_
_entity.id
_entity.type
_entity.pdbx_description
1 polymer ?
#
loop_
_entity_poly.entity_id
_entity_poly.type
_entity_poly.pdbx_seq_one_letter_code
_entity_poly.pdbx_strand_id
1 'polypeptide(L)'
;MRELIDKLPMDIILHIIPYTYNFQKKDLLNDIKSYSEAKTLLSNNYYNYWIIFVQSQEPQDKYWLINDIFAYANNYNATMYGYVDEFYNIFKQNPFLQSNQDIDRYILNLEKKDVTSQINVFLGMLTPDQRNDIICNCSHYSIL
;
A
#
# COMPACT_ATOMS: atom_id res chain seq x y z
N MET A 1 23.25 -9.80 -9.97
CA MET A 1 22.76 -10.95 -9.17
C MET A 1 23.88 -11.57 -8.34
N ARG A 2 25.03 -11.94 -8.94
CA ARG A 2 26.23 -12.39 -8.20
C ARG A 2 26.63 -11.43 -7.07
N GLU A 3 26.77 -10.13 -7.38
CA GLU A 3 27.19 -9.12 -6.39
C GLU A 3 26.31 -8.95 -5.13
N LEU A 4 25.03 -9.37 -5.18
CA LEU A 4 24.14 -9.32 -4.01
C LEU A 4 24.17 -10.63 -3.23
N ILE A 5 24.16 -11.77 -3.93
CA ILE A 5 24.23 -13.10 -3.31
C ILE A 5 25.59 -13.28 -2.61
N ASP A 6 26.67 -12.82 -3.23
CA ASP A 6 28.04 -12.95 -2.69
C ASP A 6 28.26 -12.12 -1.41
N LYS A 7 27.36 -11.18 -1.11
CA LYS A 7 27.37 -10.38 0.14
C LYS A 7 26.57 -11.03 1.27
N LEU A 8 25.80 -12.07 0.99
CA LEU A 8 24.99 -12.75 2.00
C LEU A 8 25.81 -13.85 2.70
N PRO A 9 25.58 -14.10 4.00
CA PRO A 9 26.16 -15.26 4.67
C PRO A 9 25.77 -16.57 3.98
N MET A 10 26.67 -17.56 3.96
CA MET A 10 26.44 -18.84 3.29
C MET A 10 25.14 -19.52 3.73
N ASP A 11 24.82 -19.46 5.01
CA ASP A 11 23.60 -20.07 5.57
C ASP A 11 22.33 -19.46 4.96
N ILE A 12 22.34 -18.14 4.71
CA ILE A 12 21.24 -17.44 4.05
C ILE A 12 21.18 -17.83 2.57
N ILE A 13 22.33 -17.96 1.91
CA ILE A 13 22.39 -18.41 0.51
C ILE A 13 21.79 -19.82 0.37
N LEU A 14 22.13 -20.74 1.28
CA LEU A 14 21.59 -22.10 1.30
C LEU A 14 20.07 -22.13 1.52
N HIS A 15 19.51 -21.15 2.23
CA HIS A 15 18.07 -20.97 2.32
C HIS A 15 17.44 -20.39 1.05
N ILE A 16 18.16 -19.57 0.28
CA ILE A 16 17.66 -18.94 -0.95
C ILE A 16 17.70 -19.89 -2.15
N ILE A 17 18.78 -20.69 -2.30
CA ILE A 17 19.01 -21.58 -3.46
C ILE A 17 17.80 -22.49 -3.77
N PRO A 18 17.13 -23.15 -2.81
CA PRO A 18 15.96 -23.98 -3.12
C PRO A 18 14.84 -23.22 -3.84
N TYR A 19 14.69 -21.92 -3.58
CA TYR A 19 13.66 -21.07 -4.20
C TYR A 19 14.07 -20.56 -5.58
N THR A 20 15.34 -20.71 -6.01
CA THR A 20 15.75 -20.32 -7.37
C THR A 20 15.37 -21.35 -8.43
N TYR A 21 15.08 -22.59 -8.02
CA TYR A 21 14.62 -23.66 -8.92
C TYR A 21 13.11 -23.62 -9.19
N ASN A 22 12.34 -22.92 -8.36
CA ASN A 22 10.90 -22.69 -8.54
C ASN A 22 10.64 -21.19 -8.62
N PHE A 23 10.78 -20.63 -9.81
CA PHE A 23 10.53 -19.20 -10.03
C PHE A 23 9.13 -18.82 -9.56
N GLN A 24 9.06 -17.74 -8.79
CA GLN A 24 7.79 -17.11 -8.45
C GLN A 24 7.09 -16.64 -9.72
N LYS A 25 5.75 -16.68 -9.73
CA LYS A 25 4.97 -16.17 -10.85
C LYS A 25 5.34 -14.72 -11.11
N LYS A 26 5.54 -14.37 -12.39
CA LYS A 26 5.92 -13.01 -12.80
C LYS A 26 4.94 -11.96 -12.27
N ASP A 27 3.66 -12.29 -12.24
CA ASP A 27 2.60 -11.40 -11.75
C ASP A 27 2.77 -11.07 -10.27
N LEU A 28 3.14 -12.05 -9.44
CA LEU A 28 3.43 -11.83 -8.02
C LEU A 28 4.66 -10.93 -7.83
N LEU A 29 5.72 -11.15 -8.62
CA LEU A 29 6.91 -10.32 -8.56
C LEU A 29 6.63 -8.87 -8.99
N ASN A 30 5.81 -8.69 -10.03
CA ASN A 30 5.36 -7.37 -10.47
C ASN A 30 4.49 -6.69 -9.41
N ASP A 31 3.63 -7.45 -8.74
CA ASP A 31 2.78 -6.95 -7.65
C ASP A 31 3.60 -6.45 -6.46
N ILE A 32 4.55 -7.25 -5.98
CA ILE A 32 5.48 -6.87 -4.90
C ILE A 32 6.28 -5.63 -5.28
N LYS A 33 6.77 -5.58 -6.52
CA LYS A 33 7.50 -4.41 -7.04
C LYS A 33 6.62 -3.16 -7.04
N SER A 34 5.42 -3.26 -7.61
CA SER A 34 4.43 -2.16 -7.66
C SER A 34 4.09 -1.64 -6.26
N TYR A 35 3.86 -2.54 -5.30
CA TYR A 35 3.63 -2.15 -3.91
C TYR A 35 4.80 -1.35 -3.32
N SER A 36 6.02 -1.86 -3.48
CA SER A 36 7.22 -1.21 -2.93
C SER A 36 7.46 0.17 -3.55
N GLU A 37 7.27 0.29 -4.85
CA GLU A 37 7.42 1.54 -5.59
C GLU A 37 6.36 2.56 -5.18
N ALA A 38 5.08 2.16 -5.16
CA ALA A 38 3.97 3.03 -4.79
C ALA A 38 4.10 3.54 -3.34
N LYS A 39 4.43 2.66 -2.40
CA LYS A 39 4.65 3.04 -1.01
C LYS A 39 5.75 4.09 -0.89
N THR A 40 6.87 3.89 -1.58
CA THR A 40 8.01 4.81 -1.52
C THR A 40 7.66 6.16 -2.14
N LEU A 41 7.08 6.14 -3.33
CA LEU A 41 6.72 7.35 -4.06
C LEU A 41 5.69 8.19 -3.31
N LEU A 42 4.59 7.58 -2.86
CA LEU A 42 3.52 8.28 -2.14
C LEU A 42 4.04 8.85 -0.82
N SER A 43 4.79 8.06 -0.05
CA SER A 43 5.38 8.55 1.21
C SER A 43 6.27 9.77 0.97
N ASN A 44 7.13 9.72 -0.04
CA ASN A 44 8.04 10.83 -0.35
C ASN A 44 7.29 12.07 -0.85
N ASN A 45 6.30 11.90 -1.73
CA ASN A 45 5.52 13.02 -2.28
C ASN A 45 4.76 13.75 -1.17
N TYR A 46 4.07 13.01 -0.31
CA TYR A 46 3.31 13.59 0.79
C TYR A 46 4.21 14.21 1.85
N TYR A 47 5.33 13.58 2.19
CA TYR A 47 6.30 14.15 3.12
C TYR A 47 6.88 15.47 2.59
N ASN A 48 7.34 15.48 1.33
CA ASN A 48 7.91 16.67 0.70
C ASN A 48 6.87 17.80 0.62
N TYR A 49 5.63 17.50 0.27
CA TYR A 49 4.58 18.51 0.21
C TYR A 49 4.17 19.01 1.60
N TRP A 50 3.69 18.12 2.46
CA TRP A 50 3.08 18.54 3.72
C TRP A 50 4.09 18.95 4.79
N ILE A 51 5.21 18.24 4.91
CA ILE A 51 6.20 18.51 5.97
C ILE A 51 7.21 19.56 5.50
N ILE A 52 7.77 19.44 4.29
CA ILE A 52 8.82 20.36 3.82
C ILE A 52 8.21 21.68 3.30
N PHE A 53 7.30 21.62 2.33
CA PHE A 53 6.79 22.81 1.65
C PHE A 53 5.73 23.56 2.47
N VAL A 54 4.72 22.86 2.96
CA VAL A 54 3.64 23.45 3.78
C VAL A 54 4.10 23.67 5.23
N GLN A 55 5.20 23.06 5.66
CA GLN A 55 5.72 23.15 7.04
C GLN A 55 4.72 22.66 8.10
N SER A 56 3.94 21.62 7.78
CA SER A 56 3.06 20.97 8.74
C SER A 56 3.85 20.12 9.75
N GLN A 57 3.19 19.74 10.85
CA GLN A 57 3.78 18.85 11.84
C GLN A 57 3.67 17.38 11.42
N GLU A 58 4.68 16.57 11.73
CA GLU A 58 4.55 15.11 11.59
C GLU A 58 3.52 14.55 12.59
N PRO A 59 2.73 13.51 12.23
CA PRO A 59 2.72 12.77 10.96
C PRO A 59 1.57 13.21 10.03
N GLN A 60 1.35 14.51 9.85
CA GLN A 60 0.23 15.04 9.07
C GLN A 60 0.24 14.58 7.60
N ASP A 61 1.42 14.42 7.02
CA ASP A 61 1.64 13.82 5.69
C ASP A 61 0.97 12.44 5.57
N LYS A 62 1.11 11.60 6.59
CA LYS A 62 0.53 10.24 6.61
C LYS A 62 -0.97 10.28 6.79
N TYR A 63 -1.48 11.21 7.61
CA TYR A 63 -2.92 11.40 7.78
C TYR A 63 -3.60 11.87 6.48
N TRP A 64 -2.97 12.77 5.73
CA TRP A 64 -3.46 13.15 4.40
C TRP A 64 -3.41 11.98 3.43
N LEU A 65 -2.30 11.25 3.40
CA LEU A 65 -2.14 10.10 2.50
C LEU A 65 -3.19 9.02 2.75
N ILE A 66 -3.43 8.62 4.00
CA ILE A 66 -4.43 7.59 4.31
C ILE A 66 -5.84 8.08 3.95
N ASN A 67 -6.16 9.36 4.18
CA ASN A 67 -7.46 9.93 3.82
C ASN A 67 -7.69 9.88 2.30
N ASP A 68 -6.69 10.23 1.50
CA ASP A 68 -6.81 10.20 0.04
C ASP A 68 -6.90 8.74 -0.49
N ILE A 69 -6.20 7.79 0.15
CA ILE A 69 -6.36 6.36 -0.15
C ILE A 69 -7.77 5.86 0.21
N PHE A 70 -8.32 6.25 1.37
CA PHE A 70 -9.69 5.92 1.77
C PHE A 70 -10.71 6.52 0.81
N ALA A 71 -10.53 7.79 0.43
CA ALA A 71 -11.38 8.46 -0.53
C ALA A 71 -11.37 7.71 -1.86
N TYR A 72 -10.19 7.38 -2.39
CA TYR A 72 -10.07 6.57 -3.60
C TYR A 72 -10.78 5.22 -3.48
N ALA A 73 -10.50 4.47 -2.41
CA ALA A 73 -11.09 3.15 -2.19
C ALA A 73 -12.62 3.19 -2.06
N ASN A 74 -13.17 4.29 -1.52
CA ASN A 74 -14.60 4.49 -1.36
C ASN A 74 -15.25 5.25 -2.55
N ASN A 75 -14.59 5.28 -3.71
CA ASN A 75 -15.05 5.98 -4.90
C ASN A 75 -15.43 7.45 -4.62
N TYR A 76 -14.62 8.11 -3.80
CA TYR A 76 -14.79 9.49 -3.32
C TYR A 76 -16.11 9.79 -2.59
N ASN A 77 -16.81 8.76 -2.11
CA ASN A 77 -17.96 8.92 -1.24
C ASN A 77 -17.50 9.11 0.22
N ALA A 78 -18.18 10.00 0.94
CA ALA A 78 -17.86 10.24 2.34
C ALA A 78 -18.14 8.98 3.19
N THR A 79 -17.13 8.52 3.94
CA THR A 79 -17.20 7.30 4.75
C THR A 79 -18.23 7.37 5.88
N MET A 80 -18.68 8.58 6.26
CA MET A 80 -19.77 8.78 7.21
C MET A 80 -21.11 8.16 6.75
N TYR A 81 -21.28 7.93 5.45
CA TYR A 81 -22.44 7.25 4.87
C TYR A 81 -22.22 5.75 4.66
N GLY A 82 -21.11 5.21 5.16
CA GLY A 82 -20.70 3.83 4.95
C GLY A 82 -19.76 3.64 3.75
N TYR A 83 -19.50 2.38 3.43
CA TYR A 83 -18.63 1.98 2.33
C TYR A 83 -19.45 1.55 1.10
N VAL A 84 -18.96 1.89 -0.09
CA VAL A 84 -19.55 1.45 -1.36
C VAL A 84 -19.10 0.03 -1.72
N ASP A 85 -19.78 -0.60 -2.67
CA ASP A 85 -19.46 -1.97 -3.10
C ASP A 85 -18.02 -2.11 -3.61
N GLU A 86 -17.50 -1.11 -4.31
CA GLU A 86 -16.11 -1.07 -4.78
C GLU A 86 -15.10 -1.19 -3.63
N PHE A 87 -15.37 -0.53 -2.50
CA PHE A 87 -14.53 -0.61 -1.31
C PHE A 87 -14.47 -2.05 -0.80
N TYR A 88 -15.64 -2.71 -0.65
CA TYR A 88 -15.70 -4.11 -0.23
C TYR A 88 -15.01 -5.04 -1.24
N ASN A 89 -15.13 -4.76 -2.54
CA ASN A 89 -14.51 -5.57 -3.59
C ASN A 89 -12.98 -5.53 -3.54
N ILE A 90 -12.37 -4.43 -3.08
CA ILE A 90 -10.92 -4.35 -2.82
C ILE A 90 -10.53 -5.38 -1.74
N PHE A 91 -11.24 -5.40 -0.60
CA PHE A 91 -10.92 -6.32 0.50
C PHE A 91 -11.26 -7.78 0.20
N LYS A 92 -12.26 -8.06 -0.65
CA LYS A 92 -12.63 -9.42 -1.07
C LYS A 92 -11.57 -10.12 -1.91
N GLN A 93 -10.56 -9.40 -2.40
CA GLN A 93 -9.36 -10.01 -2.98
C GLN A 93 -8.61 -10.89 -1.96
N ASN A 94 -8.78 -10.62 -0.66
CA ASN A 94 -8.27 -11.47 0.39
C ASN A 94 -9.22 -12.67 0.62
N PRO A 95 -8.76 -13.93 0.44
CA PRO A 95 -9.60 -15.11 0.58
C PRO A 95 -10.17 -15.31 1.99
N PHE A 96 -9.64 -14.62 3.00
CA PHE A 96 -10.12 -14.66 4.38
C PHE A 96 -11.19 -13.59 4.69
N LEU A 97 -11.46 -12.66 3.78
CA LEU A 97 -12.42 -11.56 3.94
C LEU A 97 -13.52 -11.62 2.88
N GLN A 98 -14.46 -12.54 3.02
CA GLN A 98 -15.46 -12.82 1.98
C GLN A 98 -16.83 -12.16 2.25
N SER A 99 -17.11 -11.75 3.49
CA SER A 99 -18.35 -11.07 3.87
C SER A 99 -18.11 -9.60 4.20
N ASN A 100 -19.08 -8.73 3.89
CA ASN A 100 -19.00 -7.32 4.25
C ASN A 100 -18.86 -7.14 5.78
N GLN A 101 -19.52 -7.99 6.59
CA GLN A 101 -19.41 -7.94 8.05
C GLN A 101 -18.00 -8.26 8.56
N ASP A 102 -17.30 -9.21 7.95
CA ASP A 102 -15.92 -9.52 8.32
C ASP A 102 -14.97 -8.40 7.89
N ILE A 103 -15.24 -7.76 6.75
CA ILE A 103 -14.51 -6.58 6.28
C ILE A 103 -14.73 -5.41 7.23
N ASP A 104 -15.97 -5.10 7.60
CA ASP A 104 -16.28 -4.03 8.57
C ASP A 104 -15.56 -4.27 9.90
N ARG A 105 -15.59 -5.52 10.41
CA ARG A 105 -14.84 -5.90 11.63
C ARG A 105 -13.34 -5.74 11.46
N TYR A 106 -12.80 -6.08 10.29
CA TYR A 106 -11.39 -5.93 9.98
C TYR A 106 -10.99 -4.45 9.96
N ILE A 107 -11.75 -3.60 9.27
CA ILE A 107 -11.52 -2.15 9.19
C ILE A 107 -11.58 -1.51 10.58
N LEU A 108 -12.61 -1.81 11.38
CA LEU A 108 -12.73 -1.31 12.75
C LEU A 108 -11.53 -1.67 13.64
N ASN A 109 -10.83 -2.77 13.35
CA ASN A 109 -9.60 -3.14 14.05
C ASN A 109 -8.36 -2.51 13.43
N LEU A 110 -8.36 -2.27 12.12
CA LEU A 110 -7.29 -1.58 11.39
C LEU A 110 -7.20 -0.10 11.78
N GLU A 111 -8.34 0.58 11.97
CA GLU A 111 -8.40 2.00 12.40
C GLU A 111 -7.74 2.24 13.76
N LYS A 112 -7.62 1.21 14.60
CA LYS A 112 -6.94 1.27 15.89
C LYS A 112 -5.42 1.16 15.79
N LYS A 113 -4.88 0.84 14.61
CA LYS A 113 -3.44 0.74 14.35
C LYS A 113 -2.87 2.11 14.01
N ASP A 114 -1.55 2.24 14.07
CA ASP A 114 -0.89 3.46 13.64
C ASP A 114 -1.11 3.70 12.13
N VAL A 115 -1.11 4.97 11.73
CA VAL A 115 -1.41 5.38 10.35
C VAL A 115 -0.49 4.72 9.30
N THR A 116 0.76 4.42 9.67
CA THR A 116 1.70 3.76 8.75
C THR A 116 1.26 2.32 8.47
N SER A 117 0.84 1.59 9.51
CA SER A 117 0.28 0.25 9.36
C SER A 117 -0.99 0.26 8.52
N GLN A 118 -1.86 1.26 8.69
CA GLN A 118 -3.07 1.41 7.89
C GLN A 118 -2.73 1.59 6.40
N ILE A 119 -1.83 2.53 6.08
CA ILE A 119 -1.36 2.77 4.70
C ILE A 119 -0.80 1.49 4.08
N ASN A 120 0.06 0.77 4.81
CA ASN A 120 0.66 -0.47 4.30
C ASN A 120 -0.40 -1.52 3.95
N VAL A 121 -1.42 -1.69 4.80
CA VAL A 121 -2.50 -2.65 4.55
C VAL A 121 -3.31 -2.23 3.33
N PHE A 122 -3.74 -0.98 3.25
CA PHE A 122 -4.51 -0.51 2.10
C PHE A 122 -3.74 -0.65 0.79
N LEU A 123 -2.49 -0.15 0.74
CA LEU A 123 -1.66 -0.29 -0.46
C LEU A 123 -1.41 -1.76 -0.83
N GLY A 124 -1.35 -2.65 0.16
CA GLY A 124 -1.20 -4.09 -0.05
C GLY A 124 -2.46 -4.78 -0.60
N MET A 125 -3.65 -4.20 -0.39
CA MET A 125 -4.92 -4.73 -0.91
C MET A 125 -5.23 -4.24 -2.34
N LEU A 126 -4.55 -3.20 -2.81
CA LEU A 126 -4.76 -2.65 -4.15
C LEU A 126 -4.02 -3.45 -5.20
N THR A 127 -4.61 -3.55 -6.38
CA THR A 127 -3.92 -4.09 -7.56
C THR A 127 -2.82 -3.14 -8.04
N PRO A 128 -1.88 -3.60 -8.88
CA PRO A 128 -0.89 -2.72 -9.49
C PRO A 128 -1.50 -1.53 -10.24
N ASP A 129 -2.60 -1.74 -10.96
CA ASP A 129 -3.29 -0.69 -11.71
C ASP A 129 -3.90 0.34 -10.75
N GLN A 130 -4.58 -0.11 -9.70
CA GLN A 130 -5.15 0.79 -8.69
C GLN A 130 -4.07 1.61 -7.96
N ARG A 131 -2.89 1.01 -7.69
CA ARG A 131 -1.76 1.75 -7.12
C ARG A 131 -1.25 2.84 -8.08
N ASN A 132 -1.17 2.54 -9.37
CA ASN A 132 -0.79 3.52 -10.39
C ASN A 132 -1.82 4.65 -10.50
N ASP A 133 -3.12 4.33 -10.43
CA ASP A 133 -4.19 5.33 -10.46
C ASP A 133 -4.09 6.30 -9.27
N ILE A 134 -3.85 5.79 -8.06
CA ILE A 134 -3.63 6.63 -6.87
C ILE A 134 -2.40 7.52 -7.06
N ILE A 135 -1.28 6.97 -7.56
CA ILE A 135 -0.07 7.75 -7.82
C ILE A 135 -0.38 8.92 -8.79
N CYS A 136 -1.09 8.64 -9.87
CA CYS A 136 -1.49 9.65 -10.85
C CYS A 136 -2.40 10.72 -10.24
N ASN A 137 -3.41 10.31 -9.47
CA ASN A 137 -4.34 11.24 -8.81
C ASN A 137 -3.67 12.08 -7.71
N CYS A 138 -2.64 11.52 -7.05
CA CYS A 138 -1.86 12.22 -6.03
C CYS A 138 -0.67 13.01 -6.61
N SER A 139 -0.51 13.05 -7.93
CA SER A 139 0.64 13.68 -8.59
C SER A 139 0.71 15.21 -8.37
N HIS A 140 -0.40 15.84 -7.98
CA HIS A 140 -0.47 17.27 -7.66
C HIS A 140 0.41 17.69 -6.46
N TYR A 141 0.83 16.74 -5.62
CA TYR A 141 1.77 16.97 -4.52
C TYR A 141 3.24 16.88 -4.94
N SER A 142 3.53 16.66 -6.22
CA SER A 142 4.89 16.66 -6.77
C SER A 142 5.36 18.10 -6.89
N ILE A 143 6.21 18.54 -5.96
CA ILE A 143 6.84 19.86 -6.04
C ILE A 143 7.87 19.81 -7.19
N LEU A 144 7.70 20.69 -8.18
CA LEU A 144 8.67 20.99 -9.23
C LEU A 144 9.86 21.78 -8.67
#